data_AF-A0A7C1NMV0-F1
#
_entry.id   AF-A0A7C1NMV0-F1
#
_cell.length_a   1.000
_cell.length_b   1.000
_cell.length_c   1.000
_cell.angle_alpha   90.00
_cell.angle_beta   90.00
_cell.angle_gamma   90.00
#
_symmetry.space_group_name_H-M   'P 1'
#
loop_
_entity.id
_entity.type
_entity.pdbx_description
1 polymer ?
#
loop_
_entity_poly.entity_id
_entity_poly.type
_entity_poly.pdbx_seq_one_letter_code
_entity_poly.pdbx_strand_id
1 'polypeptide(L)'
;MDILSFIRFILLLSVLIFVHEGGHFLFAKLFGVAVEEFGFGIPPRVIGKKIKDTIYSLNLLPIGGFVRLKGEAGETLGFGGADSFAIQSKIKRVLIIAAGAFGNFALAWLVFSVLLVVGTPVSSGKVLVVEVSGGSPAQEAGILPGDLILSLGGQKAETAKALTDLTNQNLGEPTVVEIESLGELKSVTLVPRLDPPSGEGSLGVLVQTATEDRVVPWWRAPLEGFTET
;
A
#
# COMPACT_ATOMS: atom_id res chain seq x y z
N MET A 1 -20.39 -0.04 0.39
CA MET A 1 -19.38 -1.11 0.51
C MET A 1 -20.11 -2.43 0.37
N ASP A 2 -19.71 -3.28 -0.56
CA ASP A 2 -20.31 -4.60 -0.77
C ASP A 2 -19.83 -5.62 0.28
N ILE A 3 -20.54 -6.74 0.40
CA ILE A 3 -20.28 -7.78 1.42
C ILE A 3 -18.85 -8.34 1.28
N LEU A 4 -18.35 -8.49 0.06
CA LEU A 4 -17.01 -9.03 -0.18
C LEU A 4 -15.93 -8.04 0.30
N SER A 5 -16.10 -6.74 0.02
CA SER A 5 -15.22 -5.71 0.56
C SER A 5 -15.22 -5.65 2.09
N PHE A 6 -16.39 -5.83 2.73
CA PHE A 6 -16.48 -5.90 4.18
C PHE A 6 -15.71 -7.09 4.76
N ILE A 7 -15.87 -8.29 4.18
CA ILE A 7 -15.15 -9.50 4.62
C ILE A 7 -13.63 -9.31 4.47
N ARG A 8 -13.17 -8.75 3.34
CA ARG A 8 -11.74 -8.45 3.12
C ARG A 8 -11.21 -7.47 4.16
N PHE A 9 -11.95 -6.42 4.47
CA PHE A 9 -11.59 -5.46 5.51
C PHE A 9 -11.42 -6.13 6.87
N ILE A 10 -12.37 -6.96 7.29
CA ILE A 10 -12.28 -7.70 8.57
C ILE A 10 -11.07 -8.63 8.59
N LEU A 11 -10.80 -9.36 7.49
CA LEU A 11 -9.63 -10.23 7.39
C LEU A 11 -8.32 -9.45 7.52
N LEU A 12 -8.17 -8.35 6.77
CA LEU A 12 -6.97 -7.51 6.82
C LEU A 12 -6.76 -6.90 8.20
N LEU A 13 -7.83 -6.35 8.80
CA LEU A 13 -7.78 -5.81 10.16
C LEU A 13 -7.40 -6.89 11.18
N SER A 14 -7.88 -8.12 11.00
CA SER A 14 -7.57 -9.24 11.90
C SER A 14 -6.11 -9.62 11.84
N VAL A 15 -5.52 -9.69 10.64
CA VAL A 15 -4.09 -9.95 10.47
C VAL A 15 -3.27 -8.81 11.08
N LEU A 16 -3.65 -7.56 10.82
CA LEU A 16 -2.95 -6.39 11.34
C LEU A 16 -2.93 -6.37 12.88
N ILE A 17 -4.08 -6.55 13.52
CA ILE A 17 -4.16 -6.61 14.99
C ILE A 17 -3.39 -7.83 15.50
N PHE A 18 -3.52 -9.00 14.88
CA PHE A 18 -2.83 -10.19 15.37
C PHE A 18 -1.30 -10.06 15.32
N VAL A 19 -0.75 -9.43 14.27
CA VAL A 19 0.69 -9.16 14.19
C VAL A 19 1.12 -8.09 15.18
N HIS A 20 0.30 -7.06 15.42
CA HIS A 20 0.50 -6.09 16.50
C HIS A 20 0.65 -6.77 17.87
N GLU A 21 -0.30 -7.64 18.22
CA GLU A 21 -0.26 -8.42 19.45
C GLU A 21 0.94 -9.38 19.49
N GLY A 22 1.32 -9.92 18.33
CA GLY A 22 2.53 -10.74 18.16
C GLY A 22 3.82 -9.98 18.50
N GLY A 23 3.87 -8.68 18.19
CA GLY A 23 5.00 -7.81 18.56
C GLY A 23 5.16 -7.67 20.08
N HIS A 24 4.07 -7.33 20.78
CA HIS A 24 4.04 -7.30 22.25
C HIS A 24 4.45 -8.65 22.86
N PHE A 25 3.86 -9.74 22.34
CA PHE A 25 4.16 -11.10 22.77
C PHE A 25 5.65 -11.45 22.65
N LEU A 26 6.25 -11.18 21.49
CA LEU A 26 7.66 -11.49 21.21
C LEU A 26 8.59 -10.76 22.18
N PHE A 27 8.39 -9.45 22.36
CA PHE A 27 9.24 -8.65 23.24
C PHE A 27 9.02 -8.97 24.72
N ALA A 28 7.78 -9.28 25.13
CA ALA A 28 7.51 -9.77 26.48
C ALA A 28 8.31 -11.05 26.76
N LYS A 29 8.26 -12.03 25.86
CA LYS A 29 9.06 -13.26 25.97
C LYS A 29 10.56 -13.00 25.98
N LEU A 30 11.06 -12.10 25.12
CA LEU A 30 12.48 -11.75 25.05
C LEU A 30 13.00 -11.14 26.35
N PHE A 31 12.19 -10.32 27.03
CA PHE A 31 12.58 -9.69 28.29
C PHE A 31 12.24 -10.50 29.54
N GLY A 32 11.74 -11.73 29.37
CA GLY A 32 11.39 -12.64 30.47
C GLY A 32 10.09 -12.28 31.18
N VAL A 33 9.22 -11.49 30.55
CA VAL A 33 7.87 -11.20 31.07
C VAL A 33 6.96 -12.39 30.76
N ALA A 34 6.23 -12.84 31.78
CA ALA A 34 5.26 -13.92 31.63
C ALA A 34 4.07 -13.44 30.80
N VAL A 35 3.71 -14.25 29.81
CA VAL A 35 2.51 -14.09 29.00
C VAL A 35 1.56 -15.20 29.42
N GLU A 36 0.42 -14.82 29.99
CA GLU A 36 -0.58 -15.77 30.49
C GLU A 36 -1.37 -16.37 29.32
N GLU A 37 -1.71 -15.53 28.34
CA GLU A 37 -2.43 -15.95 27.15
C GLU A 37 -2.03 -15.12 25.92
N PHE A 38 -1.90 -15.79 24.79
CA PHE A 38 -1.82 -15.19 23.47
C PHE A 38 -2.91 -15.80 22.60
N GLY A 39 -3.89 -14.98 22.23
CA GLY A 39 -5.12 -15.43 21.61
C GLY A 39 -5.35 -14.81 20.24
N PHE A 40 -5.86 -15.60 19.30
CA PHE A 40 -6.46 -15.09 18.07
C PHE A 40 -7.97 -14.96 18.26
N GLY A 41 -8.52 -13.83 17.83
CA GLY A 41 -9.95 -13.53 17.96
C GLY A 41 -10.39 -13.01 19.32
N ILE A 42 -11.69 -12.70 19.42
CA ILE A 42 -12.33 -12.16 20.63
C ILE A 42 -12.98 -13.30 21.44
N PRO A 43 -12.80 -13.35 22.78
CA PRO A 43 -13.42 -14.32 23.68
C PRO A 43 -14.95 -14.47 23.49
N PRO A 44 -15.55 -15.60 23.88
CA PRO A 44 -14.96 -16.70 24.67
C PRO A 44 -14.01 -17.60 23.89
N ARG A 45 -13.11 -18.26 24.62
CA ARG A 45 -12.16 -19.25 24.07
C ARG A 45 -12.92 -20.47 23.57
N VAL A 46 -12.64 -20.87 22.33
CA VAL A 46 -13.19 -22.11 21.72
C VAL A 46 -12.21 -23.26 21.94
N ILE A 47 -10.95 -23.04 21.61
CA ILE A 47 -9.88 -24.02 21.80
C ILE A 47 -8.64 -23.31 22.32
N GLY A 48 -7.86 -23.97 23.16
CA GLY A 48 -6.56 -23.47 23.55
C GLY A 48 -5.64 -24.54 24.07
N LYS A 49 -4.34 -24.33 23.89
CA LYS A 49 -3.28 -25.22 24.34
C LYS A 49 -2.28 -24.46 25.17
N LYS A 50 -2.02 -24.94 26.39
CA LYS A 50 -0.94 -24.42 27.22
C LYS A 50 0.38 -24.98 26.73
N ILE A 51 1.32 -24.11 26.35
CA ILE A 51 2.69 -24.46 25.99
C ILE A 51 3.61 -23.68 26.93
N LYS A 52 4.34 -24.42 27.78
CA LYS A 52 5.06 -23.86 28.93
C LYS A 52 4.09 -23.05 29.81
N ASP A 53 4.36 -21.76 30.00
CA ASP A 53 3.56 -20.88 30.86
C ASP A 53 2.49 -20.08 30.10
N THR A 54 2.42 -20.20 28.76
CA THR A 54 1.49 -19.42 27.93
C THR A 54 0.39 -20.29 27.36
N ILE A 55 -0.84 -19.79 27.47
CA ILE A 55 -1.99 -20.37 26.79
C ILE A 55 -2.08 -19.78 25.38
N TYR A 56 -2.06 -20.62 24.36
CA TYR A 56 -2.34 -20.22 22.99
C TYR A 56 -3.79 -20.54 22.69
N SER A 57 -4.61 -19.53 22.37
CA SER A 57 -6.06 -19.71 22.20
C SER A 57 -6.58 -19.27 20.83
N LEU A 58 -7.60 -19.97 20.36
CA LEU A 58 -8.48 -19.52 19.29
C LEU A 58 -9.85 -19.25 19.91
N ASN A 59 -10.36 -18.05 19.69
CA ASN A 59 -11.60 -17.58 20.28
C ASN A 59 -12.75 -17.55 19.26
N LEU A 60 -13.97 -17.38 19.76
CA LEU A 60 -15.20 -17.57 18.98
C LEU A 60 -15.28 -16.65 17.76
N LEU A 61 -14.96 -15.38 17.95
CA LEU A 61 -14.99 -14.40 16.86
C LEU A 61 -13.57 -14.26 16.28
N PRO A 62 -13.33 -14.63 15.01
CA PRO A 62 -11.99 -14.64 14.41
C PRO A 62 -11.56 -13.22 13.98
N ILE A 63 -11.68 -12.25 14.88
CA ILE A 63 -11.39 -10.84 14.63
C ILE A 63 -10.27 -10.40 15.55
N GLY A 64 -9.13 -10.03 14.96
CA GLY A 64 -7.95 -9.56 15.67
C GLY A 64 -7.28 -10.60 16.56
N GLY A 65 -6.75 -10.15 17.69
CA GLY A 65 -6.08 -10.98 18.69
C GLY A 65 -5.87 -10.22 19.98
N PHE A 66 -5.25 -10.87 20.96
CA PHE A 66 -4.84 -10.21 22.20
C PHE A 66 -3.65 -10.93 22.83
N VAL A 67 -2.83 -10.17 23.56
CA VAL A 67 -1.85 -10.69 24.51
C VAL A 67 -2.27 -10.32 25.94
N ARG A 68 -2.17 -11.26 26.88
CA ARG A 68 -2.35 -11.01 28.31
C ARG A 68 -1.01 -11.12 29.01
N LEU A 69 -0.45 -9.98 29.40
CA LEU A 69 0.80 -9.93 30.16
C LEU A 69 0.51 -10.01 31.65
N LYS A 70 1.29 -10.83 32.35
CA LYS A 70 1.19 -10.93 33.81
C LYS A 70 1.42 -9.57 34.47
N GLY A 71 0.47 -9.12 35.28
CA GLY A 71 0.55 -7.85 36.00
C GLY A 71 0.19 -6.59 35.20
N GLU A 72 -0.33 -6.72 33.97
CA GLU A 72 -0.81 -5.57 33.17
C GLU A 72 -2.13 -5.00 33.68
N ALA A 73 -3.07 -5.86 34.10
CA ALA A 73 -4.41 -5.47 34.57
C ALA A 73 -4.44 -4.86 35.98
N GLY A 74 -3.30 -4.45 36.54
CA GLY A 74 -3.23 -3.86 37.87
C GLY A 74 -3.46 -4.85 39.02
N GLU A 75 -3.31 -6.15 38.77
CA GLU A 75 -3.25 -7.18 39.82
C GLU A 75 -1.95 -7.01 40.64
N THR A 76 -1.88 -5.97 41.45
CA THR A 76 -0.85 -5.72 42.45
C THR A 76 -1.16 -6.43 43.77
N LEU A 77 -1.90 -7.53 43.72
CA LEU A 77 -2.23 -8.36 44.88
C LEU A 77 -1.23 -9.52 45.00
N GLY A 78 0.03 -9.20 45.32
CA GLY A 78 0.97 -10.16 45.91
C GLY A 78 1.69 -11.16 45.00
N PHE A 79 1.45 -11.18 43.68
CA PHE A 79 2.12 -12.11 42.74
C PHE A 79 3.33 -11.50 41.99
N GLY A 80 4.10 -10.65 42.66
CA GLY A 80 5.23 -9.88 42.10
C GLY A 80 6.50 -10.72 41.87
N GLY A 81 6.42 -11.74 41.02
CA GLY A 81 7.61 -12.43 40.52
C GLY A 81 8.39 -11.54 39.54
N ALA A 82 9.70 -11.80 39.38
CA ALA A 82 10.60 -11.09 38.46
C ALA A 82 10.13 -11.05 36.98
N ASP A 83 9.10 -11.83 36.67
CA ASP A 83 8.45 -12.02 35.37
C ASP A 83 7.18 -11.15 35.17
N SER A 84 6.78 -10.33 36.14
CA SER A 84 5.63 -9.42 36.01
C SER A 84 5.97 -8.17 35.19
N PHE A 85 5.05 -7.76 34.30
CA PHE A 85 5.19 -6.57 33.47
C PHE A 85 5.27 -5.28 34.30
N ALA A 86 4.45 -5.17 35.36
CA ALA A 86 4.36 -3.97 36.18
C ALA A 86 5.66 -3.61 36.91
N ILE A 87 6.46 -4.62 37.26
CA ILE A 87 7.72 -4.45 38.01
C ILE A 87 8.95 -4.31 37.10
N GLN A 88 8.82 -4.54 35.78
CA GLN A 88 9.94 -4.36 34.86
C GLN A 88 10.39 -2.90 34.84
N SER A 89 11.65 -2.69 34.45
CA SER A 89 12.17 -1.35 34.21
C SER A 89 11.32 -0.61 33.18
N LYS A 90 11.20 0.72 33.36
CA LYS A 90 10.38 1.58 32.48
C LYS A 90 10.74 1.41 31.00
N ILE A 91 12.03 1.24 30.70
CA ILE A 91 12.52 1.03 29.33
C ILE A 91 11.98 -0.28 28.75
N LYS A 92 12.06 -1.40 29.49
CA LYS A 92 11.51 -2.69 29.00
C LYS A 92 10.02 -2.59 28.74
N ARG A 93 9.27 -1.93 29.63
CA ARG A 93 7.82 -1.73 29.47
C ARG A 93 7.50 -0.91 28.22
N VAL A 94 8.21 0.20 28.01
CA VAL A 94 8.08 1.03 26.81
C VAL A 94 8.41 0.23 25.55
N LEU A 95 9.49 -0.56 25.56
CA LEU A 95 9.87 -1.39 24.41
C LEU A 95 8.81 -2.47 24.10
N ILE A 96 8.24 -3.12 25.13
CA ILE A 96 7.15 -4.10 24.94
C ILE A 96 5.92 -3.42 24.34
N ILE A 97 5.52 -2.25 24.84
CA ILE A 97 4.37 -1.50 24.30
C ILE A 97 4.65 -1.02 22.86
N ALA A 98 5.86 -0.52 22.59
CA ALA A 98 6.22 -0.08 21.24
C ALA A 98 6.33 -1.24 20.25
N ALA A 99 6.63 -2.45 20.73
CA ALA A 99 6.84 -3.63 19.88
C ALA A 99 5.61 -4.00 19.05
N GLY A 100 4.39 -3.69 19.51
CA GLY A 100 3.19 -3.93 18.72
C GLY A 100 3.15 -3.08 17.45
N ALA A 101 3.39 -1.76 17.59
CA ALA A 101 3.49 -0.87 16.43
C ALA A 101 4.66 -1.26 15.52
N PHE A 102 5.80 -1.64 16.09
CA PHE A 102 6.94 -2.16 15.33
C PHE A 102 6.59 -3.43 14.54
N GLY A 103 5.79 -4.34 15.10
CA GLY A 103 5.30 -5.53 14.42
C GLY A 103 4.51 -5.19 13.15
N ASN A 104 3.67 -4.16 13.19
CA ASN A 104 2.94 -3.70 12.01
C ASN A 104 3.85 -3.05 10.96
N PHE A 105 4.86 -2.30 11.38
CA PHE A 105 5.88 -1.77 10.47
C PHE A 105 6.64 -2.91 9.78
N ALA A 106 7.05 -3.93 10.53
CA ALA A 106 7.71 -5.11 9.97
C ALA A 106 6.79 -5.90 9.02
N LEU A 107 5.49 -5.98 9.31
CA LEU A 107 4.50 -6.59 8.42
C LEU A 107 4.38 -5.82 7.11
N ALA A 108 4.23 -4.49 7.19
CA ALA A 108 4.13 -3.64 6.00
C ALA A 108 5.40 -3.77 5.15
N TRP A 109 6.57 -3.73 5.79
CA TRP A 109 7.86 -3.92 5.13
C TRP A 109 7.92 -5.25 4.38
N LEU A 110 7.53 -6.36 5.03
CA LEU A 110 7.49 -7.68 4.41
C LEU A 110 6.51 -7.74 3.24
N VAL A 111 5.30 -7.16 3.40
CA VAL A 111 4.27 -7.15 2.36
C VAL A 111 4.76 -6.40 1.13
N PHE A 112 5.31 -5.19 1.30
CA PHE A 112 5.85 -4.41 0.17
C PHE A 112 7.01 -5.12 -0.51
N SER A 113 7.93 -5.72 0.25
CA SER A 113 9.01 -6.53 -0.34
C SER A 113 8.48 -7.69 -1.17
N VAL A 114 7.47 -8.42 -0.69
CA VAL A 114 6.87 -9.53 -1.47
C VAL A 114 6.17 -8.99 -2.72
N LEU A 115 5.42 -7.88 -2.62
CA LEU A 115 4.75 -7.26 -3.77
C LEU A 115 5.74 -6.85 -4.87
N LEU A 116 6.89 -6.27 -4.50
CA LEU A 116 7.94 -5.89 -5.45
C LEU A 116 8.60 -7.09 -6.15
N VAL A 117 8.64 -8.27 -5.49
CA VAL A 117 9.14 -9.51 -6.11
C VAL A 117 8.11 -10.11 -7.06
N VAL A 118 6.83 -10.09 -6.68
CA VAL A 118 5.73 -10.60 -7.51
C VAL A 118 5.54 -9.73 -8.76
N GLY A 119 5.93 -8.45 -8.68
CA GLY A 119 5.72 -7.46 -9.72
C GLY A 119 4.40 -6.75 -9.49
N THR A 120 4.47 -5.43 -9.40
CA THR A 120 3.29 -4.56 -9.36
C THR A 120 3.31 -3.63 -10.56
N PRO A 121 2.14 -3.39 -11.17
CA PRO A 121 2.04 -2.39 -12.22
C PRO A 121 2.32 -1.02 -11.61
N VAL A 122 3.44 -0.41 -11.99
CA VAL A 122 3.78 0.96 -11.62
C VAL A 122 3.61 1.86 -12.84
N SER A 123 3.34 3.16 -12.63
CA SER A 123 3.32 4.10 -13.76
C SER A 123 4.67 4.06 -14.47
N SER A 124 4.65 3.84 -15.78
CA SER A 124 5.86 3.90 -16.61
C SER A 124 6.33 5.35 -16.86
N GLY A 125 5.66 6.33 -16.25
CA GLY A 125 5.90 7.76 -16.51
C GLY A 125 5.49 8.19 -17.92
N LYS A 126 4.62 7.40 -18.58
CA LYS A 126 4.12 7.65 -19.93
C LYS A 126 2.60 7.53 -19.95
N VAL A 127 1.96 8.14 -20.94
CA VAL A 127 0.51 8.07 -21.12
C VAL A 127 0.17 7.39 -22.43
N LEU A 128 -0.53 6.27 -22.36
CA LEU A 128 -0.96 5.51 -23.53
C LEU A 128 -2.21 6.13 -24.15
N VAL A 129 -2.16 6.37 -25.45
CA VAL A 129 -3.32 6.74 -26.27
C VAL A 129 -4.13 5.48 -26.57
N VAL A 130 -5.32 5.39 -25.99
CA VAL A 130 -6.25 4.26 -26.17
C VAL A 130 -7.08 4.46 -27.44
N GLU A 131 -7.55 5.69 -27.67
CA GLU A 131 -8.40 6.04 -28.80
C GLU A 131 -8.14 7.49 -29.21
N VAL A 132 -8.37 7.80 -30.49
CA VAL A 132 -8.28 9.15 -31.05
C VAL A 132 -9.60 9.48 -31.75
N SER A 133 -10.24 10.56 -31.32
CA SER A 133 -11.50 11.04 -31.90
C SER A 133 -11.29 11.58 -33.31
N GLY A 134 -12.25 11.34 -34.21
CA GLY A 134 -12.22 11.86 -35.58
C GLY A 134 -12.34 13.38 -35.63
N GLY A 135 -11.56 14.03 -36.50
CA GLY A 135 -11.50 15.50 -36.63
C GLY A 135 -10.92 16.21 -35.40
N SER A 136 -10.18 15.49 -34.54
CA SER A 136 -9.55 16.07 -33.37
C SER A 136 -8.17 16.65 -33.67
N PRO A 137 -7.67 17.59 -32.83
CA PRO A 137 -6.29 18.08 -32.96
C PRO A 137 -5.25 16.96 -32.91
N ALA A 138 -5.50 15.91 -32.12
CA ALA A 138 -4.62 14.74 -32.06
C ALA A 138 -4.60 13.96 -33.38
N GLN A 139 -5.76 13.75 -34.01
CA GLN A 139 -5.83 13.09 -35.31
C GLN A 139 -5.13 13.90 -36.41
N GLU A 140 -5.36 15.21 -36.45
CA GLU A 140 -4.73 16.11 -37.42
C GLU A 140 -3.20 16.16 -37.26
N ALA A 141 -2.74 16.05 -36.01
CA ALA A 141 -1.32 15.95 -35.67
C ALA A 141 -0.70 14.57 -35.96
N GLY A 142 -1.51 13.60 -36.40
CA GLY A 142 -1.05 12.25 -36.74
C GLY A 142 -0.80 11.33 -35.54
N ILE A 143 -1.38 11.65 -34.37
CA ILE A 143 -1.35 10.76 -33.20
C ILE A 143 -2.26 9.55 -33.48
N LEU A 144 -1.77 8.35 -33.18
CA LEU A 144 -2.48 7.10 -33.40
C LEU A 144 -2.72 6.36 -32.07
N PRO A 145 -3.77 5.52 -31.99
CA PRO A 145 -3.93 4.57 -30.89
C PRO A 145 -2.68 3.69 -30.74
N GLY A 146 -2.19 3.55 -29.51
CA GLY A 146 -0.95 2.84 -29.20
C GLY A 146 0.27 3.75 -29.00
N ASP A 147 0.20 5.03 -29.39
CA ASP A 147 1.27 5.98 -29.10
C ASP A 147 1.38 6.27 -27.60
N LEU A 148 2.61 6.51 -27.13
CA LEU A 148 2.90 6.89 -25.75
C LEU A 148 3.26 8.38 -25.68
N ILE A 149 2.43 9.18 -25.03
CA ILE A 149 2.71 10.59 -24.76
C ILE A 149 3.72 10.69 -23.61
N LEU A 150 4.83 11.39 -23.85
CA LEU A 150 5.92 11.60 -22.91
C LEU A 150 5.84 12.96 -22.24
N SER A 151 5.54 14.01 -23.02
CA SER A 151 5.49 15.38 -22.54
C SER A 151 4.52 16.25 -23.35
N LEU A 152 4.05 17.33 -22.74
CA LEU A 152 3.21 18.35 -23.36
C LEU A 152 3.71 19.73 -22.92
N GLY A 153 4.03 20.60 -23.88
CA GLY A 153 4.55 21.94 -23.60
C GLY A 153 5.90 21.94 -22.85
N GLY A 154 6.73 20.92 -23.09
CA GLY A 154 8.01 20.74 -22.39
C GLY A 154 7.89 20.21 -20.95
N GLN A 155 6.68 19.92 -20.47
CA GLN A 155 6.44 19.32 -19.15
C GLN A 155 6.08 17.84 -19.29
N LYS A 156 6.67 16.99 -18.45
CA LYS A 156 6.44 15.53 -18.50
C LYS A 156 5.00 15.18 -18.13
N ALA A 157 4.40 14.33 -18.95
CA ALA A 157 3.06 13.79 -18.73
C ALA A 157 3.16 12.39 -18.11
N GLU A 158 3.41 12.33 -16.80
CA GLU A 158 3.67 11.05 -16.11
C GLU A 158 2.41 10.22 -15.81
N THR A 159 1.23 10.85 -15.87
CA THR A 159 -0.06 10.21 -15.64
C THR A 159 -1.13 10.80 -16.55
N ALA A 160 -2.21 10.07 -16.81
CA ALA A 160 -3.34 10.58 -17.59
C ALA A 160 -3.91 11.87 -16.99
N LYS A 161 -3.97 11.95 -15.65
CA LYS A 161 -4.38 13.17 -14.94
C LYS A 161 -3.41 14.33 -15.20
N ALA A 162 -2.10 14.10 -15.08
CA ALA A 162 -1.10 15.12 -15.36
C ALA A 162 -1.19 15.62 -16.82
N LEU A 163 -1.41 14.72 -17.78
CA LEU A 163 -1.63 15.11 -19.17
C LEU A 163 -2.88 15.99 -19.33
N THR A 164 -3.99 15.62 -18.68
CA THR A 164 -5.22 16.44 -18.68
C THR A 164 -4.97 17.82 -18.06
N ASP A 165 -4.29 17.88 -16.93
CA ASP A 165 -3.97 19.14 -16.24
C ASP A 165 -3.07 20.04 -17.11
N LEU A 166 -2.04 19.47 -17.76
CA LEU A 166 -1.17 20.20 -18.70
C LEU A 166 -1.92 20.67 -19.94
N THR A 167 -2.82 19.84 -20.48
CA THR A 167 -3.66 20.20 -21.63
C THR A 167 -4.54 21.41 -21.29
N ASN A 168 -5.16 21.41 -20.11
CA ASN A 168 -6.02 22.49 -19.65
C ASN A 168 -5.27 23.81 -19.42
N GLN A 169 -3.97 23.75 -19.12
CA GLN A 169 -3.12 24.94 -18.99
C GLN A 169 -2.72 25.56 -20.33
N ASN A 170 -2.76 24.79 -21.41
CA ASN A 170 -2.33 25.22 -22.74
C ASN A 170 -3.49 25.28 -23.75
N LEU A 171 -4.72 25.50 -23.27
CA LEU A 171 -5.91 25.59 -24.13
C LEU A 171 -5.79 26.73 -25.13
N GLY A 172 -6.07 26.45 -26.41
CA GLY A 172 -6.03 27.44 -27.49
C GLY A 172 -4.63 27.83 -27.95
N GLU A 173 -3.57 27.34 -27.30
CA GLU A 173 -2.19 27.68 -27.64
C GLU A 173 -1.49 26.54 -28.39
N PRO A 174 -0.68 26.83 -29.44
CA PRO A 174 0.15 25.84 -30.10
C PRO A 174 1.11 25.18 -29.12
N THR A 175 0.93 23.89 -28.92
CA THR A 175 1.65 23.11 -27.92
C THR A 175 2.36 21.94 -28.57
N VAL A 176 3.64 21.79 -28.25
CA VAL A 176 4.44 20.64 -28.68
C VAL A 176 4.14 19.47 -27.75
N VAL A 177 3.78 18.34 -28.34
CA VAL A 177 3.58 17.06 -27.67
C VAL A 177 4.67 16.11 -28.15
N GLU A 178 5.44 15.58 -27.20
CA GLU A 178 6.42 14.54 -27.50
C GLU A 178 5.76 13.17 -27.29
N ILE A 179 5.81 12.35 -28.33
CA ILE A 179 5.25 11.02 -28.35
C ILE A 179 6.31 10.00 -28.75
N GLU A 180 6.16 8.78 -28.25
CA GLU A 180 6.87 7.60 -28.73
C GLU A 180 5.88 6.76 -29.54
N SER A 181 6.13 6.65 -30.84
CA SER A 181 5.27 5.96 -31.81
C SER A 181 6.07 4.83 -32.44
N LEU A 182 5.67 3.57 -32.21
CA LEU A 182 6.40 2.38 -32.64
C LEU A 182 7.89 2.35 -32.18
N GLY A 183 8.19 2.94 -31.03
CA GLY A 183 9.55 3.04 -30.48
C GLY A 183 10.39 4.19 -31.04
N GLU A 184 9.85 5.00 -31.96
CA GLU A 184 10.50 6.20 -32.46
C GLU A 184 9.94 7.44 -31.74
N LEU A 185 10.85 8.32 -31.29
CA LEU A 185 10.48 9.61 -30.72
C LEU A 185 10.04 10.56 -31.83
N LYS A 186 8.84 11.13 -31.68
CA LYS A 186 8.27 12.13 -32.57
C LYS A 186 7.78 13.31 -31.75
N SER A 187 7.95 14.51 -32.30
CA SER A 187 7.37 15.73 -31.73
C SER A 187 6.31 16.23 -32.69
N VAL A 188 5.09 16.40 -32.19
CA VAL A 188 3.95 16.90 -32.96
C VAL A 188 3.46 18.19 -32.32
N THR A 189 3.10 19.17 -33.14
CA THR A 189 2.53 20.43 -32.66
C THR A 189 1.04 20.41 -32.92
N LEU A 190 0.24 20.64 -31.87
CA LEU A 190 -1.21 20.72 -31.96
C LEU A 190 -1.75 21.85 -31.10
N VAL A 191 -3.02 22.19 -31.28
CA VAL A 191 -3.70 23.22 -30.50
C VAL A 191 -4.84 22.56 -29.71
N PRO A 192 -4.78 22.50 -28.37
CA PRO A 192 -5.88 21.95 -27.58
C PRO A 192 -7.16 22.80 -27.73
N ARG A 193 -8.30 22.16 -27.97
CA ARG A 193 -9.61 22.84 -28.13
C ARG A 193 -10.08 23.45 -26.81
N LEU A 194 -10.55 24.70 -26.88
CA LEU A 194 -11.20 25.39 -25.76
C LEU A 194 -12.57 24.78 -25.41
N ASP A 195 -13.33 24.36 -26.42
CA ASP A 195 -14.68 23.80 -26.27
C ASP A 195 -14.77 22.47 -27.05
N PRO A 196 -14.32 21.34 -26.46
CA PRO A 196 -14.40 20.05 -27.11
C PRO A 196 -15.84 19.52 -27.17
N PRO A 197 -16.20 18.70 -28.17
CA PRO A 197 -17.48 18.01 -28.23
C PRO A 197 -17.77 17.19 -26.96
N SER A 198 -19.06 16.99 -26.66
CA SER A 198 -19.46 16.22 -25.49
C SER A 198 -18.91 14.79 -25.54
N GLY A 199 -18.17 14.40 -24.50
CA GLY A 199 -17.50 13.09 -24.41
C GLY A 199 -16.05 13.07 -24.88
N GLU A 200 -15.52 14.19 -25.40
CA GLU A 200 -14.12 14.29 -25.85
C GLU A 200 -13.29 15.21 -24.96
N GLY A 201 -11.98 14.94 -24.86
CA GLY A 201 -11.03 15.88 -24.30
C GLY A 201 -10.63 16.98 -25.29
N SER A 202 -9.97 18.03 -24.79
CA SER A 202 -9.46 19.15 -25.61
C SER A 202 -8.51 18.71 -26.74
N LEU A 203 -7.72 17.65 -26.50
CA LEU A 203 -6.89 17.00 -27.52
C LEU A 203 -7.66 16.04 -28.44
N GLY A 204 -8.81 15.55 -27.98
CA GLY A 204 -9.58 14.47 -28.62
C GLY A 204 -8.91 13.09 -28.54
N VAL A 205 -8.27 12.79 -27.41
CA VAL A 205 -7.71 11.46 -27.12
C VAL A 205 -8.37 10.87 -25.88
N LEU A 206 -8.62 9.56 -25.93
CA LEU A 206 -8.86 8.74 -24.75
C LEU A 206 -7.50 8.20 -24.29
N VAL A 207 -7.15 8.44 -23.03
CA VAL A 207 -5.82 8.10 -22.51
C VAL A 207 -5.90 7.31 -21.22
N GLN A 208 -4.88 6.47 -21.00
CA GLN A 208 -4.65 5.76 -19.76
C GLN A 208 -3.19 5.93 -19.34
N THR A 209 -2.91 6.04 -18.04
CA THR A 209 -1.53 5.97 -17.55
C THR A 209 -0.95 4.62 -17.93
N ALA A 210 0.14 4.61 -18.71
CA ALA A 210 0.82 3.37 -19.05
C ALA A 210 1.46 2.78 -17.80
N THR A 211 1.34 1.47 -17.64
CA THR A 211 1.95 0.75 -16.53
C THR A 211 3.01 -0.21 -17.04
N GLU A 212 4.12 -0.30 -16.32
CA GLU A 212 5.13 -1.32 -16.52
C GLU A 212 5.25 -2.20 -15.28
N ASP A 213 5.54 -3.48 -15.49
CA ASP A 213 5.80 -4.40 -14.39
C ASP A 213 7.18 -4.11 -13.82
N ARG A 214 7.22 -3.41 -12.68
CA ARG A 214 8.46 -3.25 -11.92
C ARG A 214 8.70 -4.52 -11.13
N VAL A 215 9.54 -5.39 -11.66
CA VAL A 215 10.02 -6.60 -10.97
C VAL A 215 11.37 -6.31 -10.33
N VAL A 216 11.41 -6.37 -8.99
CA VAL A 216 12.65 -6.18 -8.23
C VAL A 216 13.24 -7.55 -7.88
N PRO A 217 14.55 -7.79 -8.10
CA PRO A 217 15.18 -9.03 -7.66
C PRO A 217 14.98 -9.26 -6.16
N TRP A 218 14.72 -10.50 -5.77
CA TRP A 218 14.37 -10.86 -4.38
C TRP A 218 15.38 -10.39 -3.32
N TRP A 219 16.66 -10.23 -3.69
CA TRP A 219 17.70 -9.74 -2.77
C TRP A 219 17.68 -8.21 -2.60
N ARG A 220 17.11 -7.45 -3.54
CA ARG A 220 16.93 -5.99 -3.43
C ARG A 220 15.56 -5.61 -2.84
N ALA A 221 14.55 -6.45 -3.03
CA ALA A 221 13.20 -6.18 -2.58
C ALA A 221 13.06 -5.87 -1.08
N PRO A 222 13.86 -6.45 -0.15
CA PRO A 222 13.90 -5.99 1.24
C PRO A 222 14.35 -4.54 1.39
N LEU A 223 15.36 -4.09 0.65
CA LEU A 223 15.87 -2.73 0.77
C LEU A 223 14.89 -1.71 0.16
N GLU A 224 14.35 -2.03 -1.02
CA GLU A 224 13.37 -1.16 -1.70
C GLU A 224 12.02 -1.18 -0.99
N GLY A 225 11.59 -2.33 -0.48
CA GLY A 225 10.36 -2.44 0.31
C GLY A 225 10.37 -1.49 1.51
N PHE A 226 11.52 -1.33 2.18
CA PHE A 226 11.66 -0.39 3.30
C PHE A 226 11.42 1.07 2.89
N THR A 227 11.81 1.48 1.68
CA THR A 227 11.55 2.84 1.19
C THR A 227 10.10 3.07 0.78
N GLU A 228 9.35 2.00 0.53
CA GLU A 228 7.93 2.02 0.15
C GLU A 228 7.00 1.81 1.38
N THR A 229 7.58 1.52 2.56
CA THR A 229 6.85 1.25 3.82
C THR A 229 6.56 2.53 4.59
#